data_AF-A0A2N8HGR4-F1
#
_entry.id   AF-A0A2N8HGR4-F1
#
_cell.length_a   1.000
_cell.length_b   1.000
_cell.length_c   1.000
_cell.angle_alpha   90.00
_cell.angle_beta   90.00
_cell.angle_gamma   90.00
#
_symmetry.space_group_name_H-M   'P 1'
#
loop_
_entity.id
_entity.type
_entity.pdbx_description
1 polymer ?
#
loop_
_entity_poly.entity_id
_entity_poly.type
_entity_poly.pdbx_seq_one_letter_code
_entity_poly.pdbx_strand_id
1 'polypeptide(L)'
;MTPTKGDVKNWLKAIGKDRDWLARECGTEKGTVNNWLSPSGPFPSNAILKIHSLMSQYGPVQPENEAIQINRLVLEITEERMRKYERAASEKGVPLRQWLTELADQAADARQLRTERTPFVPLAEQFPSLAGHAGREYSTQIVGNIAAGSLSESDTVPSTIYMERPLGKNEYVVRVEGKSMEPLIPDGALVVMRRHTAPPIPKPGTIVEYNDGRGVTLKKLIRRKNAETGKTEYLLQPLNPAFKDIAPMEGGSISGIYVETLANYRKG
;
A
#
# COMPACT_ATOMS: atom_id res chain seq x y z
N MET A 1 -5.36 34.53 -30.67
CA MET A 1 -4.71 35.73 -30.11
C MET A 1 -3.25 35.69 -30.50
N THR A 2 -2.69 36.78 -31.04
CA THR A 2 -1.25 36.87 -31.31
C THR A 2 -0.53 37.21 -30.00
N PRO A 3 0.45 36.40 -29.55
CA PRO A 3 1.17 36.68 -28.31
C PRO A 3 1.93 37.99 -28.46
N THR A 4 1.76 38.90 -27.51
CA THR A 4 2.45 40.18 -27.52
C THR A 4 3.92 40.00 -27.17
N LYS A 5 4.76 41.00 -27.48
CA LYS A 5 6.19 40.95 -27.13
C LYS A 5 6.43 40.74 -25.64
N GLY A 6 5.55 41.30 -24.80
CA GLY A 6 5.57 41.13 -23.35
C GLY A 6 5.31 39.68 -22.95
N ASP A 7 4.33 39.05 -23.60
CA ASP A 7 3.97 37.65 -23.34
C ASP A 7 5.12 36.70 -23.70
N VAL A 8 5.83 36.94 -24.81
CA VAL A 8 6.98 36.12 -25.21
C VAL A 8 8.15 36.27 -24.23
N LYS A 9 8.43 37.49 -23.73
CA LYS A 9 9.47 37.73 -22.73
C LYS A 9 9.14 37.07 -21.40
N ASN A 10 7.89 37.19 -20.95
CA ASN A 10 7.42 36.59 -19.71
C ASN A 10 7.40 35.06 -19.82
N TRP A 11 6.98 34.52 -20.96
CA TRP A 11 7.00 33.09 -21.24
C TRP A 11 8.43 32.53 -21.26
N LEU A 12 9.37 33.17 -21.96
CA LEU A 12 10.78 32.76 -21.95
C LEU A 12 11.37 32.72 -20.53
N LYS A 13 11.03 33.74 -19.71
CA LYS A 13 11.42 33.78 -18.30
C LYS A 13 10.76 32.66 -17.49
N ALA A 14 9.49 32.35 -17.76
CA ALA A 14 8.73 31.31 -17.06
C ALA A 14 9.24 29.89 -17.38
N ILE A 15 9.66 29.61 -18.62
CA ILE A 15 10.23 28.31 -19.00
C ILE A 15 11.74 28.20 -18.66
N GLY A 16 12.34 29.26 -18.12
CA GLY A 16 13.76 29.32 -17.79
C GLY A 16 14.68 29.19 -19.01
N LYS A 17 14.26 29.73 -20.16
CA LYS A 17 15.03 29.67 -21.43
C LYS A 17 15.44 31.05 -21.91
N ASP A 18 16.59 31.10 -22.56
CA ASP A 18 17.17 32.33 -23.08
C ASP A 18 16.78 32.63 -24.54
N ARG A 19 17.06 33.86 -24.96
CA ARG A 19 16.84 34.33 -26.34
C ARG A 19 17.63 33.52 -27.37
N ASP A 20 18.79 33.00 -26.98
CA ASP A 20 19.60 32.08 -27.78
C ASP A 20 18.88 30.77 -28.07
N TRP A 21 18.15 30.24 -27.08
CA TRP A 21 17.35 29.03 -27.26
C TRP A 21 16.20 29.29 -28.24
N LEU A 22 15.52 30.43 -28.09
CA LEU A 22 14.46 30.82 -29.03
C LEU A 22 14.99 30.97 -30.46
N ALA A 23 16.19 31.51 -30.62
CA ALA A 23 16.83 31.63 -31.93
C ALA A 23 17.07 30.27 -32.59
N ARG A 24 17.54 29.28 -31.82
CA ARG A 24 17.75 27.90 -32.31
C ARG A 24 16.44 27.25 -32.73
N GLU A 25 15.39 27.36 -31.92
CA GLU A 25 14.08 26.77 -32.24
C GLU A 25 13.39 27.46 -33.43
N CYS A 26 13.57 28.77 -33.55
CA CYS A 26 13.10 29.54 -34.71
C CYS A 26 14.01 29.40 -35.94
N GLY A 27 15.17 28.73 -35.84
CA GLY A 27 16.12 28.56 -36.94
C GLY A 27 16.75 29.88 -37.40
N THR A 28 16.97 30.81 -36.47
CA THR A 28 17.52 32.14 -36.74
C THR A 28 18.70 32.46 -35.82
N GLU A 29 19.34 33.60 -36.04
CA GLU A 29 20.45 34.07 -35.22
C GLU A 29 19.96 34.85 -33.99
N LYS A 30 20.73 34.78 -32.90
CA LYS A 30 20.46 35.50 -31.64
C LYS A 30 20.24 37.00 -31.88
N GLY A 31 21.02 37.61 -32.78
CA GLY A 31 20.90 39.02 -33.13
C GLY A 31 19.52 39.38 -33.71
N THR A 32 18.96 38.48 -34.52
CA THR A 32 17.64 38.64 -35.14
C THR A 32 16.53 38.56 -34.09
N VAL A 33 16.62 37.62 -33.14
CA VAL A 33 15.68 37.52 -32.01
C VAL A 33 15.76 38.73 -31.08
N ASN A 34 16.97 39.26 -30.83
CA ASN A 34 17.16 40.49 -30.07
C ASN A 34 16.52 41.70 -30.78
N ASN A 35 16.59 41.75 -32.11
CA ASN A 35 15.91 42.77 -32.89
C ASN A 35 14.38 42.63 -32.76
N TRP A 36 13.81 41.44 -32.88
CA TRP A 36 12.36 41.21 -32.69
C TRP A 36 11.86 41.64 -31.30
N LEU A 37 12.66 41.36 -30.26
CA LEU A 37 12.35 41.70 -28.88
C LEU A 37 12.70 43.15 -28.50
N SER A 38 13.25 43.93 -29.44
CA SER A 38 13.48 45.36 -29.28
C SER A 38 12.16 46.15 -29.42
N PRO A 39 12.08 47.37 -28.84
CA PRO A 39 10.86 48.19 -28.88
C PRO A 39 10.36 48.41 -30.31
N SER A 40 11.27 48.69 -31.25
CA SER A 40 11.01 49.04 -32.65
C SER A 40 11.03 47.86 -33.63
N GLY A 41 11.47 46.66 -33.23
CA GLY A 41 11.64 45.54 -34.15
C GLY A 41 10.31 44.84 -34.47
N PRO A 42 9.95 44.62 -35.75
CA PRO A 42 8.75 43.88 -36.11
C PRO A 42 8.96 42.39 -35.83
N PHE A 43 7.91 41.72 -35.32
CA PHE A 43 7.87 40.26 -35.28
C PHE A 43 7.44 39.74 -36.65
N PRO A 44 8.26 38.97 -37.37
CA PRO A 44 7.84 38.37 -38.62
C PRO A 44 6.77 37.30 -38.37
N SER A 45 5.74 37.27 -39.22
CA SER A 45 4.57 36.38 -39.06
C SER A 45 4.94 34.90 -38.93
N ASN A 46 5.97 34.45 -39.64
CA ASN A 46 6.48 33.08 -39.56
C ASN A 46 7.07 32.75 -38.17
N ALA A 47 7.74 33.72 -37.55
CA ALA A 47 8.26 33.56 -36.19
C ALA A 47 7.12 33.56 -35.16
N ILE A 48 6.07 34.38 -35.34
CA ILE A 48 4.91 34.38 -34.44
C ILE A 48 4.20 33.03 -34.43
N LEU A 49 3.99 32.41 -35.60
CA LEU A 49 3.36 31.09 -35.68
C LEU A 49 4.20 30.02 -34.98
N LYS A 50 5.51 30.07 -35.14
CA LYS A 50 6.42 29.13 -34.49
C LYS A 50 6.51 29.35 -32.99
N ILE A 51 6.55 30.61 -32.54
CA ILE A 51 6.50 30.99 -31.12
C ILE A 51 5.17 30.56 -30.51
N HIS A 52 4.04 30.75 -31.19
CA HIS A 52 2.73 30.30 -30.70
C HIS A 52 2.68 28.77 -30.57
N SER A 53 3.24 28.04 -31.53
CA SER A 53 3.40 26.58 -31.43
C SER A 53 4.26 26.17 -30.24
N LEU A 54 5.40 26.84 -30.02
CA LEU A 54 6.28 26.59 -28.87
C LEU A 54 5.59 26.96 -27.54
N MET A 55 4.89 28.09 -27.46
CA MET A 55 4.13 28.49 -26.27
C MET A 55 3.02 27.50 -25.95
N SER A 56 2.39 26.88 -26.96
CA SER A 56 1.40 25.83 -26.76
C SER A 56 2.02 24.50 -26.32
N GLN A 57 3.23 24.18 -26.78
CA GLN A 57 3.95 22.96 -26.38
C GLN A 57 4.53 23.08 -24.96
N TYR A 58 5.02 24.26 -24.61
CA TYR A 58 5.56 24.61 -23.30
C TYR A 58 4.56 25.50 -22.54
N GLY A 59 3.31 25.04 -22.43
CA GLY A 59 2.20 25.77 -21.79
C GLY A 59 2.58 26.41 -20.44
N PRO A 60 1.81 27.41 -19.97
CA PRO A 60 2.22 28.27 -18.85
C PRO A 60 2.63 27.41 -17.66
N VAL A 61 3.93 27.43 -17.37
CA VAL A 61 4.49 26.85 -16.15
C VAL A 61 3.84 27.61 -15.00
N GLN A 62 2.96 26.93 -14.27
CA GLN A 62 2.43 27.45 -13.01
C GLN A 62 3.61 27.79 -12.10
N PRO A 63 3.57 28.92 -11.40
CA PRO A 63 4.73 29.49 -10.72
C PRO A 63 5.06 28.79 -9.40
N GLU A 64 5.34 27.50 -9.40
CA GLU A 64 5.99 26.82 -8.27
C GLU A 64 6.57 25.46 -8.67
N ASN A 65 7.78 25.47 -9.24
CA ASN A 65 8.70 24.34 -9.04
C ASN A 65 9.36 24.51 -7.66
N GLU A 66 8.57 24.44 -6.59
CA GLU A 66 9.03 23.57 -5.51
C GLU A 66 8.96 22.16 -6.09
N ALA A 67 9.98 21.34 -5.85
CA ALA A 67 9.95 19.96 -6.30
C ALA A 67 8.79 19.23 -5.61
N ILE A 68 7.57 19.35 -6.14
CA ILE A 68 6.47 18.47 -5.79
C ILE A 68 6.97 17.11 -6.23
N GLN A 69 7.32 16.30 -5.24
CA GLN A 69 7.59 14.89 -5.43
C GLN A 69 6.29 14.28 -5.96
N ILE A 70 6.11 14.31 -7.28
CA ILE A 70 4.99 13.67 -7.94
C ILE A 70 5.21 12.17 -7.83
N ASN A 71 4.74 11.61 -6.73
CA ASN A 71 4.67 10.17 -6.52
C ASN A 71 3.66 9.61 -7.54
N ARG A 72 4.17 9.20 -8.70
CA ARG A 72 3.36 8.63 -9.77
C ARG A 72 2.85 7.26 -9.33
N LEU A 73 1.61 7.21 -8.87
CA LEU A 73 0.91 5.96 -8.56
C LEU A 73 0.30 5.38 -9.85
N VAL A 74 0.72 4.18 -10.24
CA VAL A 74 0.10 3.41 -11.32
C VAL A 74 -0.74 2.31 -10.66
N LEU A 75 -2.04 2.30 -10.96
CA LEU A 75 -2.99 1.31 -10.43
C LEU A 75 -3.42 0.41 -11.58
N GLU A 76 -3.05 -0.86 -11.51
CA GLU A 76 -3.57 -1.89 -12.40
C GLU A 76 -4.90 -2.39 -11.83
N ILE A 77 -5.98 -2.09 -12.54
CA ILE A 77 -7.34 -2.40 -12.12
C ILE A 77 -8.01 -3.14 -13.28
N THR A 78 -8.74 -4.21 -12.98
CA THR A 78 -9.51 -4.96 -13.97
C THR A 78 -10.59 -4.09 -14.61
N GLU A 79 -10.91 -4.36 -15.88
CA GLU A 79 -11.89 -3.56 -16.64
C GLU A 79 -13.27 -3.50 -15.96
N GLU A 80 -13.71 -4.59 -15.33
CA GLU A 80 -14.98 -4.63 -14.58
C GLU A 80 -15.00 -3.66 -13.39
N ARG A 81 -13.88 -3.55 -12.66
CA ARG A 81 -13.74 -2.61 -11.55
C ARG A 81 -13.60 -1.18 -12.06
N MET A 82 -12.88 -0.98 -13.16
CA MET A 82 -12.76 0.32 -13.80
C MET A 82 -14.12 0.87 -14.22
N ARG A 83 -14.96 0.05 -14.88
CA ARG A 83 -16.34 0.45 -15.25
C ARG A 83 -17.20 0.80 -14.04
N LYS A 84 -17.04 0.08 -12.92
CA LYS A 84 -17.76 0.40 -11.67
C LYS A 84 -17.35 1.77 -11.12
N TYR A 85 -16.06 2.09 -11.16
CA TYR A 85 -15.56 3.38 -10.70
C TYR A 85 -15.93 4.52 -11.65
N GLU A 86 -15.88 4.29 -12.96
CA GLU A 86 -16.32 5.26 -13.97
C GLU A 86 -17.81 5.59 -13.79
N ARG A 87 -18.65 4.59 -13.49
CA ARG A 87 -20.06 4.83 -13.18
C ARG A 87 -20.23 5.69 -11.93
N ALA A 88 -19.53 5.36 -10.83
CA ALA A 88 -19.61 6.14 -9.58
C ALA A 88 -19.05 7.57 -9.73
N ALA A 89 -18.03 7.76 -10.55
CA ALA A 89 -17.46 9.07 -10.87
C ALA A 89 -18.43 9.88 -11.76
N SER A 90 -19.03 9.23 -12.77
CA SER A 90 -20.01 9.83 -13.66
C SER A 90 -21.31 10.20 -12.94
N GLU A 91 -21.74 9.41 -11.95
CA GLU A 91 -22.89 9.75 -11.08
C GLU A 91 -22.65 11.03 -10.30
N LYS A 92 -21.39 11.32 -9.95
CA LYS A 92 -20.97 12.58 -9.31
C LYS A 92 -20.56 13.68 -10.32
N GLY A 93 -20.64 13.41 -11.62
CA GLY A 93 -20.29 14.36 -12.68
C GLY A 93 -18.80 14.72 -12.77
N VAL A 94 -17.92 13.93 -12.16
CA VAL A 94 -16.47 14.18 -12.11
C VAL A 94 -15.70 13.11 -12.88
N PRO A 95 -14.53 13.44 -13.46
CA PRO A 95 -13.69 12.44 -14.11
C PRO A 95 -13.12 11.46 -13.07
N LEU A 96 -12.98 10.19 -13.45
CA LEU A 96 -12.53 9.10 -12.57
C LEU A 96 -11.26 9.43 -11.76
N ARG A 97 -10.28 10.08 -12.40
CA ARG A 97 -9.03 10.46 -11.73
C ARG A 97 -9.26 11.42 -10.57
N GLN A 98 -10.07 12.45 -10.80
CA GLN A 98 -10.41 13.43 -9.79
C GLN A 98 -11.23 12.81 -8.66
N TRP A 99 -12.19 11.94 -9.01
CA TRP A 99 -12.97 11.20 -8.03
C TRP A 99 -12.11 10.33 -7.11
N LEU A 100 -11.09 9.65 -7.65
CA LEU A 100 -10.15 8.83 -6.87
C LEU A 100 -9.24 9.69 -5.99
N THR A 101 -8.77 10.84 -6.48
CA THR A 101 -7.97 11.78 -5.69
C THR A 101 -8.78 12.33 -4.52
N GLU A 102 -9.99 12.83 -4.77
CA GLU A 102 -10.88 13.34 -3.71
C GLU A 102 -11.23 12.26 -2.67
N LEU A 103 -11.40 11.01 -3.10
CA LEU A 103 -11.65 9.90 -2.19
C LEU A 103 -10.43 9.59 -1.30
N ALA A 104 -9.22 9.68 -1.87
CA ALA A 104 -7.98 9.51 -1.12
C ALA A 104 -7.77 10.65 -0.12
N ASP A 105 -8.04 11.89 -0.52
CA ASP A 105 -7.94 13.08 0.33
C ASP A 105 -8.94 13.02 1.48
N GLN A 106 -10.21 12.69 1.22
CA GLN A 106 -11.22 12.50 2.27
C GLN A 106 -10.82 11.43 3.28
N ALA A 107 -10.22 10.32 2.82
CA ALA A 107 -9.74 9.27 3.69
C ALA A 107 -8.53 9.71 4.52
N ALA A 108 -7.67 10.58 3.98
CA ALA A 108 -6.54 11.17 4.69
C ALA A 108 -7.02 12.20 5.74
N ASP A 109 -7.90 13.12 5.37
CA ASP A 109 -8.45 14.17 6.24
C ASP A 109 -9.24 13.58 7.42
N ALA A 110 -10.06 12.55 7.17
CA ALA A 110 -10.77 11.83 8.22
C ALA A 110 -9.83 11.22 9.28
N ARG A 111 -8.56 10.97 8.91
CA ARG A 111 -7.52 10.43 9.79
C ARG A 111 -6.74 11.54 10.49
N GLN A 112 -6.54 12.68 9.84
CA GLN A 112 -5.92 13.88 10.44
C GLN A 112 -6.82 14.55 11.48
N LEU A 113 -8.13 14.70 11.22
CA LEU A 113 -9.11 15.23 12.18
C LEU A 113 -9.23 14.39 13.46
N ARG A 114 -8.90 13.09 13.40
CA ARG A 114 -8.81 12.22 14.58
C ARG A 114 -7.53 12.42 15.39
N THR A 115 -6.49 12.98 14.79
CA THR A 115 -5.20 13.25 15.45
C THR A 115 -5.24 14.58 16.20
N GLU A 116 -5.98 15.58 15.71
CA GLU A 116 -6.12 16.89 16.36
C GLU A 116 -7.15 16.91 17.51
N ARG A 117 -8.08 15.94 17.54
CA ARG A 117 -9.06 15.79 18.63
C ARG A 117 -8.61 14.83 19.73
N THR A 118 -7.43 15.04 20.32
CA THR A 118 -7.18 14.71 21.75
C THR A 118 -5.83 15.29 22.22
N PRO A 119 -5.82 16.37 23.03
CA PRO A 119 -4.75 16.55 23.99
C PRO A 119 -4.93 15.53 25.11
N PHE A 120 -3.82 14.85 25.42
CA PHE A 120 -3.65 13.98 26.57
C PHE A 120 -4.01 14.71 27.86
N VAL A 121 -5.05 14.25 28.58
CA VAL A 121 -5.27 14.58 29.99
C VAL A 121 -5.32 13.27 30.76
N PRO A 122 -4.37 13.00 31.68
CA PRO A 122 -4.50 11.91 32.62
C PRO A 122 -5.41 12.40 33.75
N LEU A 123 -6.65 11.94 33.77
CA LEU A 123 -7.53 12.11 34.92
C LEU A 123 -8.05 10.73 35.33
N ALA A 124 -7.25 10.08 36.17
CA ALA A 124 -7.77 9.14 37.12
C ALA A 124 -8.86 9.84 37.93
N GLU A 125 -9.94 9.10 38.19
CA GLU A 125 -11.07 9.49 39.03
C GLU A 125 -11.88 10.68 38.51
N GLN A 126 -12.98 10.38 37.83
CA GLN A 126 -14.31 10.76 38.32
C GLN A 126 -15.43 10.27 37.39
N PHE A 127 -16.39 9.60 38.04
CA PHE A 127 -17.74 9.21 37.61
C PHE A 127 -17.99 7.78 37.12
N PRO A 128 -19.12 7.21 37.58
CA PRO A 128 -19.17 5.86 38.12
C PRO A 128 -19.67 4.84 37.10
N SER A 129 -19.42 3.58 37.43
CA SER A 129 -20.02 2.38 36.87
C SER A 129 -21.50 2.58 36.46
N LEU A 130 -21.73 2.65 35.15
CA LEU A 130 -23.02 2.32 34.53
C LEU A 130 -22.74 1.38 33.37
N ALA A 131 -23.08 0.12 33.60
CA ALA A 131 -22.99 -0.98 32.67
C ALA A 131 -23.74 -0.67 31.36
N GLY A 132 -23.10 -0.99 30.24
CA GLY A 132 -23.69 -0.95 28.91
C GLY A 132 -22.63 -1.20 27.85
N HIS A 133 -22.45 -2.46 27.48
CA HIS A 133 -21.51 -2.95 26.48
C HIS A 133 -21.56 -2.17 25.15
N ALA A 134 -20.62 -1.25 24.93
CA ALA A 134 -20.27 -0.75 23.61
C ALA A 134 -18.85 -1.25 23.30
N GLY A 135 -18.76 -2.45 22.71
CA GLY A 135 -17.48 -3.08 22.36
C GLY A 135 -16.66 -2.15 21.48
N ARG A 136 -15.44 -1.82 21.91
CA ARG A 136 -14.48 -1.11 21.06
C ARG A 136 -14.11 -2.03 19.91
N GLU A 137 -14.63 -1.76 18.71
CA GLU A 137 -14.24 -2.47 17.49
C GLU A 137 -12.93 -1.86 16.93
N TYR A 138 -11.92 -2.70 16.74
CA TYR A 138 -10.62 -2.38 16.18
C TYR A 138 -10.53 -2.93 14.76
N SER A 139 -10.16 -2.09 13.78
CA SER A 139 -9.98 -2.52 12.39
C SER A 139 -8.55 -3.02 12.14
N THR A 140 -8.38 -4.15 11.48
CA THR A 140 -7.10 -4.64 10.97
C THR A 140 -7.23 -5.22 9.56
N GLN A 141 -6.11 -5.42 8.87
CA GLN A 141 -6.07 -6.05 7.55
C GLN A 141 -5.61 -7.51 7.65
N ILE A 142 -6.19 -8.36 6.80
CA ILE A 142 -5.67 -9.69 6.54
C ILE A 142 -4.42 -9.53 5.66
N VAL A 143 -3.28 -9.94 6.19
CA VAL A 143 -1.95 -9.70 5.59
C VAL A 143 -1.60 -10.74 4.52
N GLY A 144 -2.25 -11.91 4.55
CA GLY A 144 -2.07 -12.95 3.54
C GLY A 144 -2.73 -14.28 3.94
N ASN A 145 -2.47 -15.30 3.13
CA ASN A 145 -2.91 -16.67 3.38
C ASN A 145 -1.73 -17.52 3.88
N ILE A 146 -2.04 -18.51 4.73
CA ILE A 146 -1.10 -19.50 5.24
C ILE A 146 -1.62 -20.90 4.93
N ALA A 147 -0.79 -21.73 4.28
CA ALA A 147 -1.19 -23.07 3.92
C ALA A 147 -1.13 -24.01 5.15
N ALA A 148 -2.27 -24.48 5.64
CA ALA A 148 -2.38 -25.68 6.46
C ALA A 148 -2.39 -26.96 5.58
N GLY A 149 -1.57 -27.01 4.52
CA GLY A 149 -1.58 -28.08 3.53
C GLY A 149 -0.38 -28.00 2.57
N SER A 150 -0.56 -28.37 1.31
CA SER A 150 0.43 -28.13 0.24
C SER A 150 0.56 -26.63 -0.02
N LEU A 151 1.79 -26.16 -0.24
CA LEU A 151 2.15 -24.75 -0.43
C LEU A 151 1.26 -24.11 -1.52
N SER A 152 0.53 -23.06 -1.16
CA SER A 152 -0.24 -22.22 -2.09
C SER A 152 0.34 -20.81 -2.09
N GLU A 153 0.85 -20.37 -3.24
CA GLU A 153 1.03 -18.94 -3.56
C GLU A 153 -0.36 -18.38 -3.91
N SER A 154 -1.19 -18.14 -2.90
CA SER A 154 -2.53 -17.59 -3.09
C SER A 154 -2.48 -16.08 -2.95
N ASP A 155 -2.69 -15.37 -4.07
CA ASP A 155 -2.83 -13.90 -4.13
C ASP A 155 -4.00 -13.47 -3.25
N THR A 156 -3.69 -13.03 -2.03
CA THR A 156 -4.72 -12.59 -1.09
C THR A 156 -4.98 -11.12 -1.30
N VAL A 157 -6.21 -10.76 -1.68
CA VAL A 157 -6.64 -9.36 -1.66
C VAL A 157 -6.71 -8.89 -0.20
N PRO A 158 -5.89 -7.90 0.22
CA PRO A 158 -5.92 -7.39 1.59
C PRO A 158 -7.35 -6.95 1.93
N SER A 159 -7.94 -7.57 2.93
CA SER A 159 -9.33 -7.33 3.34
C SER A 159 -9.35 -6.82 4.77
N THR A 160 -10.14 -5.77 5.02
CA THR A 160 -10.28 -5.18 6.37
C THR A 160 -11.29 -5.99 7.18
N ILE A 161 -10.94 -6.29 8.42
CA ILE A 161 -11.81 -6.92 9.41
C ILE A 161 -11.87 -6.07 10.67
N TYR A 162 -12.99 -6.14 11.38
CA TYR A 162 -13.17 -5.51 12.68
C TYR A 162 -13.17 -6.58 13.78
N MET A 163 -12.47 -6.30 14.87
CA MET A 163 -12.20 -7.22 15.99
C MET A 163 -12.51 -6.54 17.32
N GLU A 164 -12.83 -7.31 18.35
CA GLU A 164 -13.12 -6.79 19.69
C GLU A 164 -11.87 -6.36 20.48
N ARG A 165 -10.68 -6.79 20.02
CA ARG A 165 -9.39 -6.43 20.60
C ARG A 165 -8.42 -5.92 19.54
N PRO A 166 -7.46 -5.05 19.90
CA PRO A 166 -6.38 -4.69 19.01
C PRO A 166 -5.37 -5.84 18.87
N LEU A 167 -4.62 -5.84 17.77
CA LEU A 167 -3.46 -6.70 17.61
C LEU A 167 -2.33 -6.26 18.54
N GLY A 168 -1.66 -7.23 19.15
CA GLY A 168 -0.47 -7.01 19.95
C GLY A 168 0.75 -6.61 19.11
N LYS A 169 1.85 -6.30 19.79
CA LYS A 169 3.12 -5.98 19.13
C LYS A 169 3.58 -7.16 18.26
N ASN A 170 3.87 -6.88 16.99
CA ASN A 170 4.28 -7.86 15.96
C ASN A 170 3.24 -8.95 15.67
N GLU A 171 1.96 -8.72 16.01
CA GLU A 171 0.86 -9.59 15.63
C GLU A 171 0.30 -9.20 14.26
N TYR A 172 -0.11 -10.19 13.48
CA TYR A 172 -0.71 -10.04 12.16
C TYR A 172 -1.77 -11.11 11.95
N VAL A 173 -2.74 -10.84 11.07
CA VAL A 173 -3.83 -11.78 10.77
C VAL A 173 -3.58 -12.44 9.43
N VAL A 174 -3.70 -13.76 9.39
CA VAL A 174 -3.65 -14.55 8.17
C VAL A 174 -4.86 -15.47 8.06
N ARG A 175 -5.22 -15.81 6.83
CA ARG A 175 -6.26 -16.81 6.58
C ARG A 175 -5.62 -18.17 6.37
N VAL A 176 -6.14 -19.17 7.05
CA VAL A 176 -5.69 -20.55 6.91
C VAL A 176 -6.34 -21.18 5.69
N GLU A 177 -5.53 -21.80 4.83
CA GLU A 177 -5.98 -22.59 3.69
C GLU A 177 -5.60 -24.06 3.88
N GLY A 178 -6.57 -24.96 3.89
CA GLY A 178 -6.37 -26.40 4.05
C GLY A 178 -6.77 -26.93 5.43
N LYS A 179 -6.76 -28.26 5.53
CA LYS A 179 -7.40 -29.01 6.62
C LYS A 179 -6.43 -29.69 7.58
N SER A 180 -5.11 -29.47 7.45
CA SER A 180 -4.13 -30.20 8.27
C SER A 180 -4.15 -29.81 9.75
N MET A 181 -4.81 -28.71 10.10
CA MET A 181 -4.87 -28.20 11.48
C MET A 181 -6.27 -28.35 12.11
N GLU A 182 -7.18 -29.05 11.44
CA GLU A 182 -8.50 -29.39 11.98
C GLU A 182 -8.41 -30.41 13.14
N PRO A 183 -9.36 -30.38 14.09
CA PRO A 183 -10.52 -29.47 14.16
C PRO A 183 -10.22 -28.12 14.82
N LEU A 184 -9.03 -27.93 15.40
CA LEU A 184 -8.71 -26.73 16.19
C LEU A 184 -8.65 -25.46 15.33
N ILE A 185 -8.13 -25.59 14.11
CA ILE A 185 -8.00 -24.50 13.15
C ILE A 185 -8.61 -24.99 11.83
N PRO A 186 -9.88 -24.64 11.55
CA PRO A 186 -10.55 -25.09 10.34
C PRO A 186 -10.06 -24.34 9.09
N ASP A 187 -10.31 -24.95 7.93
CA ASP A 187 -10.09 -24.31 6.65
C ASP A 187 -10.85 -22.97 6.53
N GLY A 188 -10.19 -21.94 6.01
CA GLY A 188 -10.72 -20.58 5.90
C GLY A 188 -10.72 -19.77 7.20
N ALA A 189 -10.26 -20.32 8.32
CA ALA A 189 -10.19 -19.61 9.59
C ALA A 189 -9.23 -18.41 9.52
N LEU A 190 -9.57 -17.33 10.23
CA LEU A 190 -8.63 -16.23 10.45
C LEU A 190 -7.88 -16.48 11.75
N VAL A 191 -6.56 -16.49 11.68
CA VAL A 191 -5.69 -16.69 12.84
C VAL A 191 -4.78 -15.49 13.05
N VAL A 192 -4.58 -15.15 14.32
CA VAL A 192 -3.60 -14.17 14.75
C VAL A 192 -2.27 -14.88 14.93
N MET A 193 -1.27 -14.42 14.20
CA MET A 193 0.10 -14.91 14.24
C MET A 193 0.99 -13.80 14.80
N ARG A 194 2.07 -14.18 15.47
CA ARG A 194 3.10 -13.25 15.95
C ARG A 194 4.40 -13.52 15.25
N ARG A 195 5.00 -12.49 14.66
CA ARG A 195 6.26 -12.62 13.92
C ARG A 195 7.37 -13.08 14.87
N HIS A 196 8.11 -14.10 14.44
CA HIS A 196 9.25 -14.66 15.14
C HIS A 196 10.50 -14.41 14.30
N THR A 197 11.46 -13.65 14.85
CA THR A 197 12.63 -13.17 14.08
C THR A 197 13.97 -13.63 14.64
N ALA A 198 14.00 -14.33 15.77
CA ALA A 198 15.27 -14.70 16.42
C ALA A 198 15.13 -15.98 17.25
N PRO A 199 16.20 -16.79 17.34
CA PRO A 199 16.29 -17.82 18.38
C PRO A 199 16.03 -17.20 19.76
N PRO A 200 15.38 -17.93 20.68
CA PRO A 200 15.27 -19.39 20.74
C PRO A 200 14.12 -19.99 19.92
N ILE A 201 14.32 -21.23 19.46
CA ILE A 201 13.27 -22.06 18.86
C ILE A 201 12.08 -22.14 19.84
N PRO A 202 10.84 -21.94 19.36
CA PRO A 202 9.65 -22.05 20.20
C PRO A 202 9.58 -23.40 20.93
N LYS A 203 8.86 -23.43 22.06
CA LYS A 203 8.71 -24.64 22.85
C LYS A 203 8.03 -25.74 22.01
N PRO A 204 8.48 -27.00 22.07
CA PRO A 204 7.74 -28.12 21.50
C PRO A 204 6.30 -28.14 22.03
N GLY A 205 5.35 -28.38 21.15
CA GLY A 205 3.91 -28.27 21.39
C GLY A 205 3.29 -26.99 20.81
N THR A 206 4.09 -25.98 20.48
CA THR A 206 3.63 -24.71 19.92
C THR A 206 3.25 -24.86 18.45
N ILE A 207 2.15 -24.22 18.04
CA ILE A 207 1.79 -24.12 16.62
C ILE A 207 2.60 -22.98 16.00
N VAL A 208 3.28 -23.27 14.90
CA VAL A 208 4.22 -22.37 14.25
C VAL A 208 3.93 -22.26 12.76
N GLU A 209 4.22 -21.09 12.21
CA GLU A 209 4.37 -20.86 10.79
C GLU A 209 5.81 -21.18 10.42
N TYR A 210 5.96 -22.22 9.60
CA TYR A 210 7.24 -22.68 9.09
C TYR A 210 7.35 -22.29 7.62
N ASN A 211 8.45 -21.62 7.27
CA ASN A 211 8.78 -21.27 5.91
C ASN A 211 9.92 -22.17 5.42
N ASP A 212 9.68 -22.95 4.37
CA ASP A 212 10.65 -23.87 3.78
C ASP A 212 11.38 -23.30 2.55
N GLY A 213 11.21 -22.00 2.27
CA GLY A 213 11.74 -21.31 1.10
C GLY A 213 10.88 -21.43 -0.16
N ARG A 214 9.92 -22.37 -0.19
CA ARG A 214 8.93 -22.54 -1.26
C ARG A 214 7.55 -22.01 -0.86
N GLY A 215 7.31 -21.84 0.43
CA GLY A 215 6.11 -21.20 0.96
C GLY A 215 6.02 -21.34 2.48
N VAL A 216 4.87 -20.94 3.03
CA VAL A 216 4.61 -20.99 4.47
C VAL A 216 3.61 -22.09 4.80
N THR A 217 3.85 -22.84 5.89
CA THR A 217 2.90 -23.82 6.40
C THR A 217 2.64 -23.70 7.90
N LEU A 218 1.40 -23.93 8.30
CA LEU A 218 1.00 -23.99 9.71
C LEU A 218 1.07 -25.44 10.21
N LYS A 219 1.89 -25.70 11.22
CA LYS A 219 2.06 -27.02 11.86
C LYS A 219 2.38 -26.90 13.35
N LYS A 220 2.15 -27.97 14.10
CA LYS A 220 2.60 -28.08 15.49
C LYS A 220 4.07 -28.51 15.52
N LEU A 221 4.91 -27.74 16.18
CA LEU A 221 6.30 -28.10 16.40
C LEU A 221 6.39 -29.21 17.45
N ILE A 222 6.94 -30.36 17.11
CA ILE A 222 7.22 -31.44 18.06
C ILE A 222 8.72 -31.76 18.05
N ARG A 223 9.17 -32.42 19.11
CA ARG A 223 10.57 -32.81 19.28
C ARG A 223 10.63 -34.30 19.49
N ARG A 224 11.31 -35.01 18.59
CA ARG A 224 11.46 -36.47 18.63
C ARG A 224 12.93 -36.81 18.81
N LYS A 225 13.23 -37.71 19.74
CA LYS A 225 14.57 -38.29 19.85
C LYS A 225 14.64 -39.44 18.86
N ASN A 226 15.58 -39.36 17.92
CA ASN A 226 15.83 -40.42 16.98
C ASN A 226 16.48 -41.59 17.73
N ALA A 227 15.88 -42.78 17.66
CA ALA A 227 16.33 -43.96 18.38
C ALA A 227 17.66 -44.51 17.84
N GLU A 228 17.95 -44.27 16.56
CA GLU A 228 19.16 -44.76 15.89
C GLU A 228 20.35 -43.81 16.08
N THR A 229 20.11 -42.50 16.04
CA THR A 229 21.20 -41.50 16.13
C THR A 229 21.34 -40.88 17.51
N GLY A 230 20.37 -41.08 18.41
CA GLY A 230 20.32 -40.44 19.74
C GLY A 230 20.10 -38.92 19.70
N LYS A 231 20.07 -38.31 18.51
CA LYS A 231 19.90 -36.87 18.33
C LYS A 231 18.44 -36.46 18.49
N THR A 232 18.26 -35.23 18.95
CA THR A 232 16.95 -34.63 19.14
C THR A 232 16.60 -33.84 17.88
N GLU A 233 15.60 -34.31 17.15
CA GLU A 233 15.14 -33.73 15.90
C GLU A 233 13.79 -33.01 16.12
N TYR A 234 13.59 -31.90 15.42
CA TYR A 234 12.31 -31.20 15.39
C TYR A 234 11.49 -31.74 14.21
N LEU A 235 10.20 -32.00 14.42
CA LEU A 235 9.25 -32.39 13.38
C LEU A 235 8.06 -31.44 13.38
N LEU A 236 7.42 -31.33 12.24
CA LEU A 236 6.22 -30.52 12.04
C LEU A 236 5.02 -31.47 11.91
N GLN A 237 4.23 -31.52 12.97
CA GLN A 237 3.08 -32.41 13.07
C GLN A 237 1.78 -31.67 12.73
N PRO A 238 0.99 -32.16 11.76
CA PRO A 238 -0.40 -31.76 11.58
C PRO A 238 -1.24 -32.06 12.83
N LEU A 239 -2.28 -31.26 13.11
CA LEU A 239 -3.26 -31.64 14.15
C LEU A 239 -4.27 -32.65 13.63
N ASN A 240 -4.55 -32.63 12.32
CA ASN A 240 -5.45 -33.56 11.69
C ASN A 240 -4.73 -34.90 11.41
N PRO A 241 -5.16 -36.02 12.01
CA PRO A 241 -4.51 -37.32 11.84
C PRO A 241 -4.51 -37.86 10.40
N ALA A 242 -5.34 -37.30 9.51
CA ALA A 242 -5.35 -37.66 8.10
C ALA A 242 -4.09 -37.22 7.34
N PHE A 243 -3.26 -36.36 7.94
CA PHE A 243 -2.05 -35.81 7.33
C PHE A 243 -0.79 -36.36 8.01
N LYS A 244 0.26 -36.60 7.22
CA LYS A 244 1.53 -37.14 7.72
C LYS A 244 2.42 -36.04 8.31
N ASP A 245 3.25 -36.42 9.28
CA ASP A 245 4.30 -35.57 9.84
C ASP A 245 5.32 -35.18 8.77
N ILE A 246 5.82 -33.95 8.85
CA ILE A 246 6.79 -33.38 7.91
C ILE A 246 8.11 -33.13 8.65
N ALA A 247 9.21 -33.60 8.08
CA ALA A 247 10.54 -33.24 8.56
C ALA A 247 10.91 -31.83 8.04
N PRO A 248 11.42 -30.92 8.89
CA PRO A 248 11.92 -29.63 8.47
C PRO A 248 12.98 -29.81 7.36
N MET A 249 12.78 -29.14 6.23
CA MET A 249 13.77 -29.10 5.15
C MET A 249 14.99 -28.27 5.55
N GLU A 250 16.15 -28.64 5.04
CA GLU A 250 17.40 -27.90 5.24
C GLU A 250 17.26 -26.47 4.68
N GLY A 251 17.45 -25.46 5.54
CA GLY A 251 17.29 -24.04 5.20
C GLY A 251 15.93 -23.42 5.53
N GLY A 252 14.95 -24.20 6.00
CA GLY A 252 13.68 -23.63 6.46
C GLY A 252 13.76 -22.99 7.85
N SER A 253 12.87 -22.05 8.11
CA SER A 253 12.85 -21.23 9.33
C SER A 253 11.45 -21.04 9.88
N ILE A 254 11.35 -20.79 11.18
CA ILE A 254 10.08 -20.45 11.83
C ILE A 254 9.89 -18.94 11.71
N SER A 255 8.90 -18.50 10.94
CA SER A 255 8.60 -17.08 10.69
C SER A 255 7.53 -16.53 11.63
N GLY A 256 6.69 -17.39 12.22
CA GLY A 256 5.59 -16.96 13.07
C GLY A 256 5.18 -17.98 14.13
N ILE A 257 4.56 -17.48 15.19
CA ILE A 257 3.99 -18.27 16.29
C ILE A 257 2.48 -17.99 16.33
N TYR A 258 1.69 -19.05 16.39
CA TYR A 258 0.24 -18.94 16.55
C TYR A 258 -0.13 -18.35 17.92
N VAL A 259 -1.01 -17.37 17.91
CA VAL A 259 -1.55 -16.73 19.11
C VAL A 259 -2.97 -17.25 19.38
N GLU A 260 -3.88 -17.07 18.42
CA GLU A 260 -5.28 -17.50 18.55
C GLU A 260 -6.00 -17.57 17.19
N THR A 261 -7.13 -18.28 17.16
CA THR A 261 -8.09 -18.27 16.07
C THR A 261 -9.20 -17.28 16.37
N LEU A 262 -9.51 -16.41 15.41
CA LEU A 262 -10.57 -15.42 15.55
C LEU A 262 -11.94 -16.08 15.40
N ALA A 263 -12.71 -16.12 16.49
CA ALA A 263 -14.10 -16.58 16.49
C ALA A 263 -15.09 -15.45 16.15
N ASN A 264 -14.83 -14.23 16.66
CA ASN A 264 -15.72 -13.08 16.52
C ASN A 264 -15.01 -11.98 15.73
N TYR A 265 -15.35 -11.85 14.44
CA TYR A 265 -14.89 -10.75 13.59
C TYR A 265 -15.98 -10.34 12.60
N ARG A 266 -15.99 -9.06 12.22
CA ARG A 266 -16.85 -8.55 11.14
C ARG A 266 -16.02 -8.25 9.90
N LYS A 267 -16.50 -8.68 8.74
CA LYS A 267 -15.91 -8.27 7.45
C LYS A 267 -16.31 -6.82 7.17
N GLY A 268 -15.33 -6.00 6.81
CA GLY A 268 -15.56 -4.63 6.34
C GLY A 268 -15.90 -4.55 4.86
#